data_AF-Q2W875-F1
#
_entry.id   AF-Q2W875-F1
#
_cell.length_a   1.000
_cell.length_b   1.000
_cell.length_c   1.000
_cell.angle_alpha   90.00
_cell.angle_beta   90.00
_cell.angle_gamma   90.00
#
_symmetry.space_group_name_H-M   'P 1'
#
loop_
_entity.id
_entity.type
_entity.pdbx_description
1 polymer ?
#
loop_
_entity_poly.entity_id
_entity_poly.type
_entity_poly.pdbx_seq_one_letter_code
_entity_poly.pdbx_strand_id
1 'polypeptide(L)'
;MLTAAAFLAWAKNAGPGDTITYHEGLLSEDRTSGPSLLPEKARAELHRMAGHAMGLAVSGGVLLVQRRLEPGRIAYIAIKPKDHQPRRKWS
;
A
#
# COMPACT_ATOMS: atom_id res chain seq x y z
N MET A 1 7.14 -8.06 8.31
CA MET A 1 6.77 -6.81 7.59
C MET A 1 7.12 -6.97 6.12
N LEU A 2 6.21 -6.63 5.20
CA LEU A 2 6.48 -6.62 3.76
C LEU A 2 7.49 -5.50 3.43
N THR A 3 8.44 -5.75 2.53
CA THR A 3 9.37 -4.73 2.04
C THR A 3 8.84 -4.04 0.79
N ALA A 4 9.31 -2.83 0.51
CA ALA A 4 9.00 -2.12 -0.72
C ALA A 4 9.41 -2.93 -1.96
N ALA A 5 10.56 -3.60 -1.91
CA ALA A 5 11.04 -4.45 -3.00
C ALA A 5 10.11 -5.66 -3.24
N ALA A 6 9.68 -6.34 -2.16
CA ALA A 6 8.74 -7.46 -2.27
C ALA A 6 7.37 -7.01 -2.78
N PHE A 7 6.89 -5.84 -2.36
CA PHE A 7 5.66 -5.25 -2.87
C PHE A 7 5.74 -4.95 -4.38
N LEU A 8 6.85 -4.37 -4.86
CA LEU A 8 7.06 -4.12 -6.29
C LEU A 8 7.16 -5.42 -7.09
N ALA A 9 7.84 -6.43 -6.56
CA ALA A 9 7.92 -7.76 -7.17
C ALA A 9 6.53 -8.40 -7.27
N TRP A 10 5.72 -8.32 -6.22
CA TRP A 10 4.31 -8.73 -6.27
C TRP A 10 3.55 -7.95 -7.35
N ALA A 11 3.63 -6.62 -7.37
CA ALA A 11 2.88 -5.80 -8.32
C ALA A 11 3.20 -6.11 -9.79
N LYS A 12 4.45 -6.55 -10.07
CA LYS A 12 4.89 -7.00 -11.41
C LYS A 12 4.32 -8.35 -11.79
N ASN A 13 4.23 -9.29 -10.85
CA ASN A 13 3.91 -10.69 -11.12
C ASN A 13 2.45 -11.07 -10.82
N ALA A 14 1.74 -10.25 -10.06
CA ALA A 14 0.35 -10.47 -9.68
C ALA A 14 -0.56 -10.48 -10.90
N GLY A 15 -1.49 -11.44 -10.92
CA GLY A 15 -2.57 -11.54 -11.90
C GLY A 15 -3.78 -10.70 -11.50
N PRO A 16 -4.72 -10.43 -12.43
CA PRO A 16 -5.95 -9.71 -12.12
C PRO A 16 -6.74 -10.28 -10.94
N GLY A 17 -7.10 -9.42 -9.99
CA GLY A 17 -7.84 -9.79 -8.78
C GLY A 17 -6.95 -10.21 -7.61
N ASP A 18 -5.67 -10.48 -7.83
CA ASP A 18 -4.74 -10.77 -6.75
C ASP A 18 -4.66 -9.59 -5.78
N THR A 19 -4.55 -9.91 -4.50
CA THR A 19 -4.51 -8.92 -3.42
C THR A 19 -3.29 -9.12 -2.54
N ILE A 20 -2.80 -8.02 -1.96
CA ILE A 20 -1.81 -8.07 -0.89
C ILE A 20 -2.12 -7.00 0.16
N THR A 21 -2.14 -7.39 1.42
CA THR A 21 -2.13 -6.44 2.54
C THR A 21 -0.69 -5.97 2.74
N TYR A 22 -0.40 -4.71 2.42
CA TYR A 22 0.95 -4.17 2.55
C TYR A 22 1.20 -3.53 3.92
N HIS A 23 0.14 -3.17 4.66
CA HIS A 23 0.25 -2.65 6.03
C HIS A 23 -1.00 -2.95 6.85
N GLU A 24 -0.83 -3.18 8.15
CA GLU A 24 -1.91 -3.17 9.14
C GLU A 24 -1.54 -2.21 10.27
N GLY A 25 -2.42 -1.27 10.58
CA GLY A 25 -2.18 -0.24 11.60
C GLY A 25 -2.76 1.11 11.18
N LEU A 26 -2.13 2.19 11.63
CA LEU A 26 -2.50 3.56 11.28
C LEU A 26 -1.44 4.10 10.33
N LEU A 27 -1.59 3.86 9.02
CA LEU A 27 -0.55 4.11 8.02
C LEU A 27 0.05 5.53 8.08
N SER A 28 -0.79 6.54 8.34
CA SER A 28 -0.33 7.93 8.45
C SER A 28 0.59 8.15 9.65
N GLU A 29 0.28 7.54 10.79
CA GLU A 29 1.09 7.63 12.01
C GLU A 29 2.35 6.77 11.89
N ASP A 30 2.18 5.55 11.37
CA ASP A 30 3.22 4.54 11.23
C ASP A 30 4.31 4.88 10.21
N ARG A 31 4.07 5.87 9.33
CA ARG A 31 5.06 6.36 8.36
C ARG A 31 5.74 7.68 8.76
N THR A 32 5.29 8.33 9.83
CA THR A 32 5.80 9.64 10.29
C THR A 32 6.73 9.49 11.48
N SER A 33 7.74 10.36 11.61
CA SER A 33 8.54 10.48 12.83
C SER A 33 7.63 10.93 13.98
N GLY A 34 7.57 10.15 15.06
CA GLY A 34 6.58 10.33 16.14
C GLY A 34 6.32 9.03 16.91
N PRO A 35 5.23 8.94 17.70
CA PRO A 35 4.95 7.86 18.66
C PRO A 35 4.59 6.50 18.02
N SER A 36 4.88 6.27 16.73
CA SER A 36 4.72 4.94 16.15
C SER A 36 5.62 3.95 16.87
N LEU A 37 5.03 2.81 17.23
CA LEU A 37 5.69 1.66 17.83
C LEU A 37 6.69 0.97 16.87
N LEU A 38 6.71 1.37 15.58
CA LEU A 38 7.63 0.81 14.60
C LEU A 38 9.06 1.32 14.77
N PRO A 39 10.08 0.44 14.74
CA PRO A 39 11.47 0.86 14.64
C PRO A 39 11.70 1.76 13.43
N GLU A 40 12.66 2.69 13.51
CA GLU A 40 12.95 3.67 12.45
C GLU A 40 13.16 3.02 11.08
N LYS A 41 13.89 1.90 11.01
CA LYS A 41 14.09 1.14 9.77
C LYS A 41 12.78 0.61 9.17
N ALA A 42 11.88 0.11 10.01
CA ALA A 42 10.57 -0.37 9.57
C ALA A 42 9.70 0.79 9.07
N ARG A 43 9.74 1.93 9.75
CA ARG A 43 9.06 3.16 9.33
C ARG A 43 9.55 3.68 7.98
N ALA A 44 10.87 3.74 7.78
CA ALA A 44 11.47 4.17 6.52
C ALA A 44 11.15 3.20 5.36
N GLU A 45 11.08 1.90 5.65
CA GLU A 45 10.64 0.89 4.67
C GLU A 45 9.15 1.04 4.34
N LEU A 46 8.29 1.25 5.34
CA LEU A 46 6.85 1.48 5.16
C LEU A 46 6.58 2.76 4.38
N HIS A 47 7.33 3.83 4.65
CA HIS A 47 7.23 5.09 3.92
C HIS A 47 7.50 4.89 2.42
N ARG A 48 8.59 4.17 2.09
CA ARG A 48 8.92 3.84 0.69
C ARG A 48 7.85 2.97 0.04
N MET A 49 7.40 1.92 0.73
CA MET A 49 6.35 1.03 0.24
C MET A 49 5.03 1.78 -0.02
N ALA A 50 4.61 2.65 0.90
CA ALA A 50 3.41 3.48 0.73
C ALA A 50 3.56 4.47 -0.44
N GLY A 51 4.76 5.02 -0.66
CA GLY A 51 5.07 5.83 -1.83
C GLY A 51 4.91 5.06 -3.14
N HIS A 52 5.46 3.85 -3.23
CA HIS A 52 5.30 2.99 -4.41
C HIS A 52 3.85 2.56 -4.64
N ALA A 53 3.13 2.20 -3.58
CA ALA A 53 1.71 1.86 -3.65
C ALA A 53 0.90 3.02 -4.23
N MET A 54 1.13 4.25 -3.74
CA MET A 54 0.47 5.45 -4.26
C MET A 54 0.86 5.73 -5.72
N GLY A 55 2.14 5.61 -6.08
CA GLY A 55 2.60 5.79 -7.46
C GLY A 55 1.94 4.81 -8.44
N LEU A 56 1.88 3.53 -8.06
CA LEU A 56 1.19 2.49 -8.84
C LEU A 56 -0.32 2.74 -8.91
N ALA A 57 -0.93 3.26 -7.84
CA ALA A 57 -2.35 3.60 -7.87
C ALA A 57 -2.65 4.77 -8.81
N VAL A 58 -1.81 5.79 -8.80
CA VAL A 58 -1.91 6.95 -9.71
C VAL A 58 -1.75 6.51 -11.17
N SER A 59 -0.85 5.57 -11.44
CA SER A 59 -0.65 5.02 -12.78
C SER A 59 -1.62 3.89 -13.15
N GLY A 60 -2.55 3.50 -12.29
CA GLY A 60 -3.51 2.43 -12.60
C GLY A 60 -2.96 1.01 -12.51
N GLY A 61 -1.76 0.82 -11.96
CA GLY A 61 -1.14 -0.49 -11.76
C GLY A 61 -1.72 -1.29 -10.59
N VAL A 62 -2.32 -0.61 -9.60
CA VAL A 62 -3.04 -1.22 -8.48
C VAL A 62 -4.25 -0.37 -8.10
N LEU A 63 -5.27 -1.00 -7.50
CA LEU A 63 -6.32 -0.32 -6.74
C LEU A 63 -5.96 -0.39 -5.26
N LEU A 64 -6.09 0.73 -4.54
CA LEU A 64 -5.85 0.76 -3.09
C LEU A 64 -7.18 0.80 -2.36
N VAL A 65 -7.34 -0.08 -1.38
CA VAL A 65 -8.49 -0.12 -0.49
C VAL A 65 -8.04 -0.17 0.96
N GLN A 66 -8.89 0.32 1.84
CA GLN A 66 -8.69 0.28 3.29
C GLN A 66 -9.85 -0.49 3.91
N ARG A 67 -9.54 -1.46 4.76
CA ARG A 67 -10.53 -2.21 5.53
C ARG A 67 -10.29 -1.97 7.01
N ARG A 68 -11.26 -1.37 7.70
CA ARG A 68 -11.24 -1.29 9.16
C ARG A 68 -11.45 -2.69 9.74
N LEU A 69 -10.52 -3.14 10.57
CA LEU A 69 -10.60 -4.43 11.27
C LEU A 69 -11.14 -4.21 12.69
N GLU A 70 -10.53 -3.26 13.41
CA GLU A 70 -10.85 -2.87 14.80
C GLU A 70 -10.58 -1.37 14.97
N PRO A 71 -10.97 -0.73 16.10
CA PRO A 71 -10.46 0.60 16.44
C PRO A 71 -8.93 0.63 16.42
N GLY A 72 -8.33 1.56 15.68
CA GLY A 72 -6.87 1.66 15.55
C GLY A 72 -6.20 0.62 14.64
N ARG A 73 -6.96 -0.32 14.07
CA ARG A 73 -6.42 -1.37 13.19
C ARG A 73 -7.10 -1.36 11.83
N ILE A 74 -6.38 -0.87 10.83
CA ILE A 74 -6.84 -0.77 9.44
C ILE A 74 -5.89 -1.58 8.57
N ALA A 75 -6.42 -2.48 7.76
CA ALA A 75 -5.68 -3.17 6.72
C ALA A 75 -5.65 -2.30 5.45
N TYR A 76 -4.44 -2.04 4.96
CA TYR A 76 -4.20 -1.36 3.70
C TYR A 76 -3.84 -2.39 2.64
N ILE A 77 -4.69 -2.48 1.62
CA ILE A 77 -4.69 -3.59 0.66
C ILE A 77 -4.50 -3.01 -0.73
N ALA A 78 -3.58 -3.60 -1.49
CA ALA A 78 -3.46 -3.37 -2.92
C ALA A 78 -4.12 -4.53 -3.68
N ILE A 79 -4.86 -4.19 -4.74
CA ILE A 79 -5.53 -5.15 -5.62
C ILE A 79 -5.02 -4.94 -7.04
N LYS A 80 -4.64 -6.01 -7.73
CA LYS A 80 -4.24 -5.96 -9.13
C LYS A 80 -5.50 -5.84 -10.02
N PRO A 81 -5.66 -4.78 -10.82
CA PRO A 81 -6.81 -4.65 -11.71
C PRO A 81 -6.70 -5.59 -12.92
N LYS A 82 -7.84 -5.87 -13.58
CA LYS A 82 -7.87 -6.63 -14.85
C LYS A 82 -7.15 -5.91 -15.99
N ASP A 83 -7.31 -4.60 -16.07
CA ASP A 83 -6.70 -3.75 -17.09
C ASP A 83 -5.87 -2.64 -16.44
N HIS A 84 -4.90 -2.09 -17.17
CA HIS A 84 -4.25 -0.83 -16.78
C HIS A 84 -5.32 0.27 -16.81
N GLN A 85 -5.78 0.72 -15.64
CA GLN A 85 -6.80 1.77 -15.53
C GLN A 85 -6.12 3.12 -15.29
N PRO A 86 -5.80 3.92 -16.32
CA PRO A 86 -5.42 5.30 -16.08
C PRO A 86 -6.58 5.98 -15.35
N ARG A 87 -6.27 6.72 -14.26
CA ARG A 87 -7.30 7.39 -13.47
C ARG A 87 -8.25 8.16 -14.40
N ARG A 88 -9.56 7.91 -14.30
CA ARG A 88 -10.57 8.78 -14.90
C ARG A 88 -10.30 10.20 -14.39
N LYS A 89 -9.92 11.11 -15.30
CA LYS A 89 -9.87 12.54 -15.02
C LYS A 89 -11.30 12.95 -14.70
N TRP A 90 -11.53 13.40 -13.47
CA TRP A 90 -12.76 14.10 -13.14
C TRP A 90 -12.55 15.52 -13.66
N SER A 91 -13.19 15.80 -14.80
CA SER A 91 -13.31 17.13 -15.39
C SER A 91 -14.40 17.91 -14.69
#